data_AF-A0A7J2J734-F1
#
_entry.id   AF-A0A7J2J734-F1
#
_cell.length_a   1.000
_cell.length_b   1.000
_cell.length_c   1.000
_cell.angle_alpha   90.00
_cell.angle_beta   90.00
_cell.angle_gamma   90.00
#
_symmetry.space_group_name_H-M   'P 1'
#
loop_
_entity.id
_entity.type
_entity.pdbx_description
1 polymer ?
#
loop_
_entity_poly.entity_id
_entity_poly.type
_entity_poly.pdbx_seq_one_letter_code
_entity_poly.pdbx_strand_id
1 'polypeptide(L)'
;MKDEVKTEAFGFIRDLIGLYRGYYNEIRIVSLLAVLVGFAIVISTVYMSIYGISSLEENIFHLSVAIFALLIPAITFIYVNKNWGRKLLRIRKEEKKLEEFLGGTIEI
;
A
#
# COMPACT_ATOMS: atom_id res chain seq x y z
N MET A 1 8.36 22.75 -30.98
CA MET A 1 7.27 23.38 -30.20
C MET A 1 6.07 22.47 -29.89
N LYS A 2 5.21 22.05 -30.84
CA LYS A 2 4.05 21.16 -30.51
C LYS A 2 4.47 19.76 -30.02
N ASP A 3 5.56 19.22 -30.56
CA ASP A 3 6.05 17.89 -30.18
C ASP A 3 6.88 17.91 -28.90
N GLU A 4 7.63 18.98 -28.62
CA GLU A 4 8.34 19.16 -27.34
C GLU A 4 7.36 19.26 -26.16
N VAL A 5 6.29 20.06 -26.30
CA VAL A 5 5.27 20.20 -25.26
C VAL A 5 4.56 18.88 -24.98
N LYS A 6 4.36 18.04 -26.00
CA LYS A 6 3.81 16.68 -25.82
C LYS A 6 4.78 15.76 -25.07
N THR A 7 6.06 15.79 -25.42
CA THR A 7 7.09 14.94 -24.79
C THR A 7 7.30 15.31 -23.33
N GLU A 8 7.32 16.61 -23.01
CA GLU A 8 7.46 17.10 -21.64
C GLU A 8 6.22 16.77 -20.79
N ALA A 9 5.02 16.98 -21.33
CA ALA A 9 3.78 16.57 -20.67
C ALA A 9 3.71 15.04 -20.44
N PHE A 10 4.22 14.24 -21.38
CA PHE A 10 4.30 12.80 -21.22
C PHE A 10 5.30 12.37 -20.14
N GLY A 11 6.48 13.01 -20.10
CA GLY A 11 7.46 12.80 -19.04
C GLY A 11 6.87 13.08 -17.66
N PHE A 12 6.15 14.19 -17.51
CA PHE A 12 5.45 14.55 -16.29
C PHE A 12 4.38 13.51 -15.88
N ILE A 13 3.56 13.06 -16.82
CA ILE A 13 2.54 12.02 -16.56
C ILE A 13 3.20 10.71 -16.09
N ARG A 14 4.29 10.30 -16.76
CA ARG A 14 5.03 9.08 -16.42
C ARG A 14 5.61 9.16 -15.00
N ASP A 15 6.23 10.28 -14.65
CA ASP A 15 6.78 10.49 -13.30
C ASP A 15 5.68 10.51 -12.23
N LEU A 16 4.53 11.12 -12.54
CA LEU A 16 3.37 11.16 -11.64
C LEU A 16 2.79 9.76 -11.40
N ILE A 17 2.77 8.91 -12.44
CA ILE A 17 2.37 7.50 -12.31
C ILE A 17 3.40 6.69 -11.51
N GLY A 18 4.69 6.96 -11.71
CA GLY A 18 5.78 6.38 -10.92
C GLY A 18 5.64 6.69 -9.43
N LEU A 19 5.45 7.96 -9.09
CA LEU A 19 5.16 8.41 -7.72
C LEU A 19 3.92 7.73 -7.16
N TYR A 20 2.82 7.68 -7.92
CA TYR A 20 1.58 7.04 -7.49
C TYR A 20 1.74 5.54 -7.20
N ARG A 21 2.51 4.82 -8.02
CA ARG A 21 2.88 3.41 -7.76
C ARG A 21 3.76 3.27 -6.53
N GLY A 22 4.73 4.16 -6.35
CA GLY A 22 5.60 4.21 -5.17
C GLY A 22 4.79 4.31 -3.88
N TYR A 23 3.95 5.33 -3.77
CA TYR A 23 3.06 5.52 -2.61
C TYR A 23 2.14 4.32 -2.37
N TYR A 24 1.55 3.76 -3.42
CA TYR A 24 0.71 2.57 -3.29
C TYR A 24 1.50 1.39 -2.68
N ASN A 25 2.75 1.19 -3.11
CA ASN A 25 3.58 0.10 -2.60
C ASN A 25 4.05 0.36 -1.16
N GLU A 26 4.41 1.59 -0.82
CA GLU A 26 4.76 1.98 0.55
C GLU A 26 3.59 1.76 1.52
N ILE A 27 2.40 2.27 1.19
CA ILE A 27 1.21 2.08 2.03
C ILE A 27 0.92 0.58 2.21
N ARG A 28 1.10 -0.20 1.15
CA ARG A 28 0.91 -1.66 1.19
C ARG A 28 1.90 -2.32 2.16
N ILE A 29 3.18 -1.97 2.09
CA ILE A 29 4.23 -2.52 2.95
C ILE A 29 4.00 -2.13 4.41
N VAL A 30 3.76 -0.84 4.67
CA VAL A 30 3.49 -0.33 6.03
C VAL A 30 2.25 -1.00 6.63
N SER A 31 1.19 -1.17 5.83
CA SER A 31 -0.01 -1.84 6.30
C SER A 31 0.24 -3.31 6.67
N LEU A 32 1.03 -4.03 5.87
CA LEU A 32 1.40 -5.42 6.15
C LEU A 32 2.27 -5.52 7.41
N LEU A 33 3.24 -4.62 7.58
CA LEU A 33 4.08 -4.56 8.78
C LEU A 33 3.25 -4.30 10.04
N ALA A 34 2.29 -3.37 9.99
CA ALA A 34 1.42 -3.09 11.12
C ALA A 34 0.55 -4.30 11.50
N VAL A 35 0.05 -5.06 10.51
CA VAL A 35 -0.66 -6.32 10.76
C VAL A 35 0.25 -7.34 11.46
N LEU A 36 1.50 -7.50 11.01
CA LEU A 36 2.46 -8.40 11.65
C LEU A 36 2.74 -8.01 13.11
N VAL A 37 2.90 -6.70 13.38
CA VAL A 37 3.06 -6.19 14.75
C VAL A 37 1.82 -6.47 15.58
N GLY A 38 0.62 -6.25 15.04
CA GLY A 38 -0.64 -6.59 15.70
C GLY A 38 -0.70 -8.07 16.13
N PHE A 39 -0.33 -8.99 15.23
CA PHE A 39 -0.25 -10.42 15.56
C PHE A 39 0.80 -10.73 16.63
N ALA A 40 1.97 -10.09 16.57
CA ALA A 40 3.01 -10.27 17.58
C ALA A 40 2.52 -9.84 18.98
N ILE A 41 1.76 -8.73 19.06
CA ILE A 41 1.15 -8.28 20.33
C ILE A 41 0.14 -9.32 20.84
N VAL A 42 -0.72 -9.88 19.98
CA VAL A 42 -1.66 -10.94 20.39
C VAL A 42 -0.92 -12.14 20.97
N ILE A 43 0.09 -12.65 20.25
CA ILE A 43 0.89 -13.81 20.70
C ILE A 43 1.56 -13.52 22.03
N SER A 44 2.18 -12.35 22.17
CA SER A 44 2.84 -11.92 23.40
C SER A 44 1.86 -11.80 24.57
N THR A 45 0.66 -11.26 24.32
CA THR A 45 -0.40 -11.14 25.34
C THR A 45 -0.89 -12.50 25.80
N VAL A 46 -1.13 -13.44 24.85
CA VAL A 46 -1.53 -14.81 25.16
C VAL A 46 -0.44 -15.52 25.98
N TYR A 47 0.83 -15.35 25.58
CA TYR A 47 1.96 -15.89 26.34
C TYR A 47 1.98 -15.36 27.78
N MET A 48 1.98 -14.03 27.95
CA MET A 48 2.06 -13.43 29.29
C MET A 48 0.87 -13.83 30.18
N SER A 49 -0.33 -13.97 29.59
CA SER A 49 -1.52 -14.44 30.28
C SER A 49 -1.40 -15.90 30.75
N ILE A 50 -0.93 -16.81 29.88
CA ILE A 50 -0.77 -18.24 30.22
C ILE A 50 0.25 -18.44 31.36
N TYR A 51 1.34 -17.67 31.35
CA TYR A 51 2.39 -17.79 32.36
C TYR A 51 2.13 -16.92 33.61
N GLY A 52 0.98 -16.23 33.69
CA GLY A 52 0.62 -15.38 34.83
C GLY A 52 1.57 -14.19 35.04
N ILE A 53 2.24 -13.75 33.98
CA ILE A 53 3.21 -12.64 34.03
C ILE A 53 2.49 -11.29 34.11
N SER A 54 1.35 -11.18 33.43
CA SER A 54 0.57 -9.94 33.31
C SER A 54 -0.78 -10.03 34.01
N SER A 55 -1.25 -8.89 34.50
CA SER A 55 -2.59 -8.76 35.08
C SER A 55 -3.69 -8.82 34.02
N LEU A 56 -4.92 -9.07 34.46
CA LEU A 56 -6.08 -9.12 33.56
C LEU A 56 -6.33 -7.77 32.86
N GLU A 57 -6.11 -6.65 33.56
CA GLU A 57 -6.26 -5.30 33.01
C GLU A 57 -5.22 -5.01 31.92
N GLU A 58 -3.95 -5.37 32.16
CA GLU A 58 -2.88 -5.25 31.16
C GLU A 58 -3.17 -6.09 29.91
N ASN A 59 -3.66 -7.32 30.09
CA ASN A 59 -4.02 -8.18 28.97
C ASN A 59 -5.15 -7.61 28.13
N ILE A 60 -6.19 -7.04 28.77
CA ILE A 60 -7.28 -6.35 28.06
C ILE A 60 -6.73 -5.14 27.29
N PHE A 61 -5.85 -4.34 27.91
CA PHE A 61 -5.24 -3.20 27.25
C PHE A 61 -4.43 -3.63 26.01
N HIS A 62 -3.52 -4.60 26.14
CA HIS A 62 -2.72 -5.09 25.01
C HIS A 62 -3.58 -5.69 23.90
N LEU A 63 -4.64 -6.42 24.24
CA LEU A 63 -5.62 -6.90 23.26
C LEU A 63 -6.31 -5.75 22.53
N SER A 64 -6.71 -4.69 23.23
CA SER A 64 -7.34 -3.53 22.59
C SER A 64 -6.39 -2.87 21.58
N VAL A 65 -5.11 -2.70 21.94
CA VAL A 65 -4.07 -2.16 21.05
C VAL A 65 -3.88 -3.07 19.84
N ALA A 66 -3.80 -4.38 20.06
CA ALA A 66 -3.66 -5.35 18.98
C ALA A 66 -4.84 -5.30 18.00
N ILE A 67 -6.08 -5.16 18.48
CA ILE A 67 -7.27 -5.04 17.65
C ILE A 67 -7.17 -3.81 16.75
N PHE A 68 -6.77 -2.65 17.27
CA PHE A 68 -6.57 -1.45 16.45
C PHE A 68 -5.43 -1.62 15.45
N ALA A 69 -4.31 -2.21 15.87
CA ALA A 69 -3.15 -2.49 15.03
C ALA A 69 -3.46 -3.51 13.91
N LEU A 70 -4.50 -4.33 14.05
CA LEU A 70 -4.95 -5.24 13.01
C LEU A 70 -6.02 -4.60 12.11
N LEU A 71 -7.05 -3.99 12.70
CA LEU A 71 -8.22 -3.49 11.97
C LEU A 71 -7.89 -2.27 11.11
N ILE A 72 -7.19 -1.27 11.65
CA ILE A 72 -6.94 -0.02 10.93
C ILE A 72 -6.10 -0.28 9.67
N PRO A 73 -4.98 -1.03 9.74
CA PRO A 73 -4.19 -1.35 8.55
C PRO A 73 -4.94 -2.27 7.58
N ALA A 74 -5.73 -3.23 8.07
CA ALA A 74 -6.52 -4.10 7.20
C ALA A 74 -7.56 -3.31 6.38
N ILE A 75 -8.31 -2.40 7.03
CA ILE A 75 -9.28 -1.54 6.35
C ILE A 75 -8.57 -0.62 5.35
N THR A 76 -7.44 -0.03 5.76
CA THR A 76 -6.63 0.85 4.90
C THR A 76 -6.15 0.09 3.66
N PHE A 77 -5.61 -1.11 3.85
CA PHE A 77 -5.15 -1.97 2.77
C PHE A 77 -6.28 -2.32 1.80
N ILE A 78 -7.45 -2.71 2.31
CA ILE A 78 -8.63 -3.03 1.47
C ILE A 78 -9.07 -1.80 0.68
N TYR A 79 -9.17 -0.65 1.33
CA TYR A 79 -9.60 0.60 0.69
C TYR A 79 -8.64 1.00 -0.44
N VAL A 80 -7.33 1.00 -0.17
CA VAL A 80 -6.30 1.35 -1.13
C VAL A 80 -6.29 0.34 -2.27
N ASN A 81 -6.37 -0.96 -2.00
CA ASN A 81 -6.43 -1.97 -3.06
C ASN A 81 -7.66 -1.81 -3.97
N LYS A 82 -8.84 -1.64 -3.36
CA LYS A 82 -10.10 -1.55 -4.09
C LYS A 82 -10.18 -0.30 -4.96
N ASN A 83 -9.67 0.83 -4.49
CA ASN A 83 -9.79 2.10 -5.19
C ASN A 83 -8.59 2.38 -6.10
N TRP A 84 -7.37 2.15 -5.62
CA TRP A 84 -6.15 2.55 -6.31
C TRP A 84 -5.63 1.42 -7.19
N GLY A 85 -5.74 0.16 -6.75
CA GLY A 85 -5.37 -1.00 -7.58
C GLY A 85 -6.15 -1.05 -8.90
N ARG A 86 -7.47 -0.82 -8.86
CA ARG A 86 -8.30 -0.74 -10.08
C ARG A 86 -7.93 0.45 -10.98
N LYS A 87 -7.58 1.60 -10.40
CA LYS A 87 -7.12 2.78 -11.16
C LYS A 87 -5.77 2.51 -11.83
N LEU A 88 -4.81 1.94 -11.10
CA LEU A 88 -3.50 1.53 -11.62
C LEU A 88 -3.61 0.56 -12.80
N LEU A 89 -4.53 -0.41 -12.73
CA LEU A 89 -4.76 -1.34 -13.84
C LEU A 89 -5.31 -0.64 -15.09
N ARG A 90 -6.17 0.37 -14.94
CA ARG A 90 -6.64 1.17 -16.09
C ARG A 90 -5.51 2.03 -16.64
N ILE A 91 -4.77 2.72 -15.78
CA ILE A 91 -3.63 3.56 -16.17
C ILE A 91 -2.61 2.73 -16.96
N ARG A 92 -2.26 1.52 -16.49
CA ARG A 92 -1.35 0.63 -17.21
C ARG A 92 -1.87 0.23 -18.60
N LYS A 93 -3.19 0.00 -18.75
CA LYS A 93 -3.79 -0.31 -20.05
C LYS A 93 -3.70 0.87 -21.01
N GLU A 94 -3.96 2.08 -20.51
CA GLU A 94 -3.87 3.30 -21.32
C GLU A 94 -2.41 3.67 -21.63
N GLU A 95 -1.47 3.51 -20.70
CA GLU A 95 -0.02 3.63 -20.96
C GLU A 95 0.41 2.71 -22.09
N LYS A 96 0.03 1.43 -22.04
CA LYS A 96 0.42 0.45 -23.07
C LYS A 96 -0.15 0.80 -24.44
N LYS A 97 -1.43 1.21 -24.51
CA LYS A 97 -2.02 1.71 -25.76
C LYS A 97 -1.28 2.94 -26.28
N LEU A 98 -0.88 3.85 -25.39
CA LEU A 98 -0.17 5.06 -25.78
C LEU A 98 1.24 4.75 -26.30
N GLU A 99 1.96 3.82 -25.67
CA GLU A 99 3.25 3.30 -26.14
C GLU A 99 3.13 2.65 -27.52
N GLU A 100 2.07 1.87 -27.76
CA GLU A 100 1.76 1.28 -29.07
C GLU A 100 1.43 2.37 -30.12
N PHE A 101 0.64 3.39 -29.75
CA PHE A 101 0.31 4.53 -30.63
C PHE A 101 1.53 5.39 -30.99
N LEU A 102 2.49 5.52 -30.07
CA LEU A 102 3.73 6.25 -30.27
C LEU A 102 4.81 5.42 -31.00
N GLY A 103 4.48 4.20 -31.42
CA GLY A 103 5.31 3.41 -32.34
C GLY A 103 6.22 2.38 -31.68
N GLY A 104 6.04 2.03 -30.40
CA GLY A 104 6.67 0.88 -29.75
C GLY A 104 8.20 0.93 -29.69
N THR A 105 8.75 1.06 -28.47
CA THR A 105 10.20 1.15 -28.17
C THR A 105 10.92 2.24 -28.97
N ILE A 106 11.03 3.42 -28.36
CA ILE A 106 12.18 4.29 -28.67
C ILE A 106 13.39 3.48 -28.20
N GLU A 107 14.06 2.81 -29.14
CA GLU A 107 15.42 2.31 -28.95
C GLU A 107 16.28 3.49 -28.52
N ILE A 108 16.73 3.47 -27.26
CA ILE A 108 17.88 4.25 -26.80
C ILE A 108 18.90 3.22 -26.31
#